data_AF-A0A2X3JPA0-F1
#
_entry.id   AF-A0A2X3JPA0-F1
#
_cell.length_a   1.000
_cell.length_b   1.000
_cell.length_c   1.000
_cell.angle_alpha   90.00
_cell.angle_beta   90.00
_cell.angle_gamma   90.00
#
_symmetry.space_group_name_H-M   'P 1'
#
loop_
_entity.id
_entity.type
_entity.pdbx_description
1 polymer ?
#
loop_
_entity_poly.entity_id
_entity_poly.type
_entity_poly.pdbx_seq_one_letter_code
_entity_poly.pdbx_strand_id
1 'polypeptide(L)'
;MAQVAIFKEIFDQVRKDLNCELFYSELKRHNVSHYIYYLATDNIHIVLKNDNTVLIKGLKKVVNVKFSRNTHLIETSFDRLKSREITFQQYRENLAKAGVFRWVTNIHEH
;
A
#
# COMPACT_ATOMS: atom_id res chain seq x y z
N MET A 1 -6.86 -1.63 19.86
CA MET A 1 -5.43 -2.07 19.86
C MET A 1 -5.22 -3.31 19.00
N ALA A 2 -6.01 -4.39 19.16
CA ALA A 2 -5.83 -5.64 18.40
C ALA A 2 -5.94 -5.49 16.87
N GLN A 3 -6.93 -4.73 16.37
CA GLN A 3 -7.20 -4.67 14.93
C GLN A 3 -6.12 -3.95 14.12
N VAL A 4 -5.47 -2.94 14.69
CA VAL A 4 -4.31 -2.27 14.07
C VAL A 4 -3.14 -3.26 13.93
N ALA A 5 -2.91 -4.10 14.94
CA ALA A 5 -1.84 -5.09 14.92
C ALA A 5 -2.08 -6.16 13.85
N ILE A 6 -3.32 -6.66 13.73
CA ILE A 6 -3.71 -7.64 12.69
C ILE A 6 -3.45 -7.07 11.29
N PHE A 7 -3.95 -5.87 11.00
CA PHE A 7 -3.73 -5.29 9.68
C PHE A 7 -2.26 -5.00 9.43
N LYS A 8 -1.51 -4.53 10.44
CA LYS A 8 -0.07 -4.33 10.30
C LYS A 8 0.64 -5.62 9.89
N GLU A 9 0.30 -6.74 10.51
CA GLU A 9 0.87 -8.06 10.17
C GLU A 9 0.51 -8.49 8.75
N ILE A 10 -0.76 -8.33 8.33
CA ILE A 10 -1.20 -8.60 6.95
C ILE A 10 -0.39 -7.78 5.93
N PHE A 11 -0.22 -6.47 6.20
CA PHE A 11 0.57 -5.60 5.33
C PHE A 11 2.07 -5.94 5.36
N ASP A 12 2.63 -6.33 6.50
CA ASP A 12 4.03 -6.74 6.60
C ASP A 12 4.29 -8.08 5.90
N GLN A 13 3.32 -8.99 5.88
CA GLN A 13 3.41 -10.26 5.16
C GLN A 13 3.40 -10.05 3.64
N VAL A 14 2.46 -9.27 3.10
CA VAL A 14 2.38 -9.04 1.63
C VAL A 14 3.61 -8.30 1.10
N ARG A 15 4.24 -7.44 1.92
CA ARG A 15 5.48 -6.75 1.56
C ARG A 15 6.67 -7.72 1.38
N LYS A 16 6.65 -8.87 2.07
CA LYS A 16 7.71 -9.88 2.00
C LYS A 16 7.45 -10.89 0.88
N ASP A 17 6.25 -11.47 0.87
CA ASP A 17 5.95 -12.63 0.02
C ASP A 17 5.29 -12.25 -1.31
N LEU A 18 4.83 -11.00 -1.45
CA LEU A 18 4.09 -10.49 -2.62
C LEU A 18 2.89 -11.37 -3.01
N ASN A 19 2.33 -12.13 -2.05
CA ASN A 19 1.14 -12.94 -2.27
C ASN A 19 -0.11 -12.05 -2.24
N CYS A 20 -0.43 -11.47 -3.40
CA CYS A 20 -1.56 -10.56 -3.56
C CYS A 20 -2.91 -11.28 -3.36
N GLU A 21 -3.05 -12.55 -3.76
CA GLU A 21 -4.33 -13.29 -3.64
C GLU A 21 -4.71 -13.51 -2.18
N LEU A 22 -3.76 -13.96 -1.36
CA LEU A 22 -3.97 -14.12 0.08
C LEU A 22 -4.25 -12.76 0.74
N PHE A 23 -3.51 -11.72 0.35
CA PHE A 23 -3.70 -10.37 0.87
C PHE A 23 -5.11 -9.84 0.60
N TYR A 24 -5.62 -9.94 -0.63
CA TYR A 24 -6.98 -9.52 -0.96
C TYR A 24 -8.04 -10.33 -0.23
N SER A 25 -7.82 -11.64 -0.08
CA SER A 25 -8.73 -12.52 0.67
C SER A 25 -8.82 -12.10 2.14
N GLU A 26 -7.71 -11.78 2.78
CA GLU A 26 -7.67 -11.28 4.16
C GLU A 26 -8.37 -9.91 4.30
N LEU A 27 -8.14 -8.98 3.36
CA LEU A 27 -8.83 -7.69 3.38
C LEU A 27 -10.35 -7.85 3.24
N LYS A 28 -10.81 -8.74 2.35
CA LYS A 28 -12.24 -9.05 2.18
C LYS A 28 -12.81 -9.70 3.46
N ARG A 29 -12.08 -10.65 4.07
CA ARG A 29 -12.45 -11.32 5.33
C ARG A 29 -12.63 -10.33 6.48
N HIS A 30 -11.83 -9.28 6.52
CA HIS A 30 -11.91 -8.22 7.52
C HIS A 30 -12.89 -7.08 7.18
N ASN A 31 -13.74 -7.24 6.14
CA ASN A 31 -14.71 -6.23 5.70
C ASN A 31 -14.07 -4.87 5.38
N VAL A 32 -12.88 -4.88 4.77
CA VAL A 32 -12.27 -3.66 4.23
C VAL A 32 -13.00 -3.25 2.97
N SER A 33 -13.41 -1.98 2.91
CA SER A 33 -14.00 -1.35 1.71
C SER A 33 -12.89 -0.85 0.78
N HIS A 34 -12.03 0.02 1.31
CA HIS A 34 -10.87 0.54 0.60
C HIS A 34 -9.77 0.93 1.58
N TYR A 35 -8.55 1.06 1.09
CA TYR A 35 -7.47 1.64 1.87
C TYR A 35 -6.72 2.71 1.07
N ILE A 36 -6.16 3.67 1.80
CA ILE A 36 -5.33 4.75 1.29
C ILE A 36 -3.94 4.60 1.90
N TYR A 37 -2.97 4.31 1.06
CA TYR A 37 -1.56 4.24 1.43
C TYR A 37 -0.89 5.58 1.11
N TYR A 38 -0.40 6.26 2.14
CA TYR A 38 0.33 7.52 2.02
C TYR A 38 1.82 7.25 1.91
N LEU A 39 2.35 7.29 0.68
CA LEU A 39 3.73 6.93 0.37
C LEU A 39 4.77 7.81 1.10
N ALA A 40 4.44 9.09 1.31
CA ALA A 40 5.32 10.03 2.00
C ALA A 40 5.56 9.69 3.47
N THR A 41 4.54 9.18 4.17
CA THR A 41 4.57 8.94 5.63
C THR A 41 4.53 7.47 5.99
N ASP A 42 4.36 6.60 4.99
CA ASP A 42 4.12 5.17 5.16
C ASP A 42 2.84 4.85 5.97
N ASN A 43 1.97 5.85 6.16
CA ASN A 43 0.69 5.70 6.85
C ASN A 43 -0.31 4.98 5.95
N ILE A 44 -1.08 4.07 6.54
CA ILE A 44 -2.15 3.36 5.84
C ILE A 44 -3.45 3.66 6.56
N HIS A 45 -4.38 4.24 5.83
CA HIS A 45 -5.72 4.50 6.30
C HIS A 45 -6.66 3.47 5.68
N ILE A 46 -7.23 2.61 6.52
CA ILE A 46 -8.10 1.52 6.10
C ILE A 46 -9.52 1.90 6.47
N VAL A 47 -10.44 1.84 5.51
CA VAL A 47 -11.85 2.12 5.70
C VAL A 47 -12.61 0.80 5.59
N LEU A 48 -13.34 0.46 6.66
CA LEU A 48 -14.18 -0.73 6.73
C LEU A 48 -15.56 -0.45 6.14
N LYS A 49 -16.31 -1.50 5.82
CA LYS A 49 -17.68 -1.39 5.26
C LYS A 49 -18.69 -0.74 6.22
N ASN A 50 -18.41 -0.73 7.51
CA ASN A 50 -19.24 -0.11 8.55
C ASN A 50 -18.77 1.32 8.88
N ASP A 51 -18.05 1.97 7.95
CA ASP A 51 -17.45 3.31 8.07
C ASP A 51 -16.43 3.49 9.20
N ASN A 52 -16.11 2.43 9.93
CA ASN A 52 -15.02 2.46 10.88
C ASN A 52 -13.68 2.55 10.15
N THR A 53 -12.78 3.33 10.72
CA THR A 53 -11.45 3.55 10.14
C THR A 53 -10.37 3.01 11.04
N VAL A 54 -9.32 2.49 10.41
CA VAL A 54 -8.12 2.00 11.10
C VAL A 54 -6.92 2.70 10.50
N LEU A 55 -6.14 3.36 11.36
CA LEU A 55 -4.89 4.02 10.97
C LEU A 55 -3.70 3.17 11.42
N ILE A 56 -2.94 2.67 10.44
CA ILE A 56 -1.61 2.12 10.68
C ILE A 56 -0.61 3.27 10.51
N LYS A 57 0.09 3.62 11.59
CA LYS A 57 1.16 4.61 11.52
C LYS A 57 2.39 3.97 10.89
N GLY A 58 2.89 4.63 9.86
CA GLY A 58 4.11 4.27 9.16
C GLY A 58 5.37 4.55 9.96
N LEU A 59 6.52 4.20 9.38
CA LEU A 59 7.82 4.51 9.97
C LEU A 59 8.04 6.03 10.06
N LYS A 60 8.75 6.48 11.11
CA LYS A 60 8.99 7.91 11.42
C LYS A 60 9.77 8.70 10.34
N LYS A 61 10.19 8.06 9.23
CA LYS A 61 10.99 8.70 8.19
C LYS A 61 10.09 9.10 7.02
N VAL A 62 9.88 10.40 6.89
CA VAL A 62 9.13 10.98 5.76
C VAL A 62 9.98 10.93 4.49
N VAL A 63 9.38 10.46 3.40
CA VAL A 63 9.99 10.43 2.07
C VAL A 63 9.50 11.62 1.26
N ASN A 64 10.42 12.29 0.56
CA ASN A 64 10.06 13.39 -0.34
C ASN A 64 9.41 12.82 -1.62
N VAL A 65 8.16 13.24 -1.88
CA VAL A 65 7.43 12.87 -3.10
C VAL A 65 7.59 13.99 -4.10
N LYS A 66 8.00 13.66 -5.34
CA LYS A 66 8.12 14.69 -6.38
C LYS A 66 6.75 15.21 -6.77
N PHE A 67 6.62 16.49 -7.05
CA PHE A 67 5.34 17.04 -7.54
C PHE A 67 5.08 16.74 -9.03
N SER A 68 6.10 16.24 -9.75
CA SER A 68 5.99 15.86 -11.16
C SER A 68 5.41 14.46 -11.33
N ARG A 69 4.30 14.34 -12.05
CA ARG A 69 3.70 13.05 -12.40
C ARG A 69 4.48 12.38 -13.53
N ASN A 70 4.97 11.17 -13.31
CA ASN A 70 5.65 10.37 -14.32
C ASN A 70 5.01 8.99 -14.45
N THR A 71 4.06 8.86 -15.37
CA THR A 71 3.31 7.60 -15.61
C THR A 71 4.22 6.46 -16.06
N HIS A 72 5.19 6.76 -16.93
CA HIS A 72 6.11 5.74 -17.44
C HIS A 72 6.94 5.10 -16.32
N LEU A 73 7.40 5.91 -15.35
CA LEU A 73 8.12 5.40 -14.18
C LEU A 73 7.24 4.49 -13.30
N ILE A 74 5.94 4.75 -13.22
CA ILE A 74 5.00 3.89 -12.47
C ILE A 74 4.91 2.52 -13.15
N GLU A 75 4.64 2.51 -14.46
CA GLU A 75 4.51 1.28 -15.26
C GLU A 75 5.79 0.45 -15.24
N THR A 76 6.94 1.06 -15.55
CA THR A 76 8.23 0.36 -15.52
C THR A 76 8.58 -0.17 -14.14
N SER A 77 8.24 0.56 -13.07
CA SER A 77 8.49 0.08 -11.71
C SER A 77 7.60 -1.11 -11.36
N PHE A 78 6.35 -1.13 -11.85
CA PHE A 78 5.43 -2.25 -11.64
C PHE A 78 5.91 -3.51 -12.36
N ASP A 79 6.33 -3.39 -13.63
CA ASP A 79 6.88 -4.52 -14.38
C ASP A 79 8.13 -5.10 -13.71
N ARG A 80 9.02 -4.23 -13.22
CA ARG A 80 10.21 -4.64 -12.45
C ARG A 80 9.86 -5.34 -11.15
N LEU A 81 8.81 -4.90 -10.45
CA LEU A 81 8.34 -5.57 -9.24
C LEU A 81 7.78 -6.96 -9.57
N LYS A 82 7.00 -7.07 -10.66
CA LYS A 82 6.42 -8.33 -11.13
C LYS A 82 7.50 -9.34 -11.53
N SER A 83 8.55 -8.87 -12.19
CA SER A 83 9.75 -9.66 -12.54
C SER A 83 10.68 -9.94 -11.34
N ARG A 84 10.33 -9.46 -10.14
CA ARG A 84 11.14 -9.55 -8.90
C ARG A 84 12.55 -8.94 -9.01
N GLU A 85 12.74 -8.00 -9.95
CA GLU A 85 14.00 -7.26 -10.11
C GLU A 85 14.21 -6.23 -9.00
N ILE A 86 13.10 -5.75 -8.42
CA ILE A 86 13.12 -4.77 -7.33
C ILE A 86 12.28 -5.26 -6.15
N THR A 87 12.65 -4.79 -4.96
CA THR A 87 11.88 -5.02 -3.73
C THR A 87 10.64 -4.12 -3.66
N PHE A 88 9.67 -4.49 -2.83
CA PHE A 88 8.50 -3.63 -2.56
C PHE A 88 8.90 -2.25 -2.02
N GLN A 89 9.98 -2.16 -1.23
CA GLN A 89 10.49 -0.88 -0.74
C GLN A 89 10.98 0.01 -1.90
N GLN A 90 11.77 -0.54 -2.82
CA GLN A 90 12.26 0.19 -3.99
C GLN A 90 11.12 0.61 -4.92
N TYR A 91 10.13 -0.26 -5.11
CA TYR A 91 8.92 0.07 -5.85
C TYR A 91 8.20 1.29 -5.24
N ARG A 92 8.02 1.29 -3.91
CA ARG A 92 7.40 2.40 -3.16
C ARG A 92 8.17 3.72 -3.32
N GLU A 93 9.50 3.67 -3.26
CA GLU A 93 10.36 4.84 -3.48
C GLU A 93 10.27 5.37 -4.92
N ASN A 94 10.16 4.48 -5.91
CA ASN A 94 9.97 4.89 -7.30
C ASN A 94 8.59 5.51 -7.53
N LEU A 95 7.53 5.00 -6.90
CA LEU A 95 6.20 5.63 -6.93
C LEU A 95 6.22 7.04 -6.31
N ALA A 96 6.90 7.22 -5.18
CA ALA A 96 7.09 8.53 -4.57
C ALA A 96 7.87 9.49 -5.50
N LYS A 97 8.92 8.99 -6.18
CA LYS A 97 9.66 9.76 -7.20
C LYS A 97 8.83 10.05 -8.44
N ALA A 98 7.85 9.21 -8.77
CA ALA A 98 6.92 9.41 -9.88
C ALA A 98 5.76 10.37 -9.55
N GLY A 99 5.73 10.89 -8.32
CA GLY A 99 4.73 11.83 -7.84
C GLY A 99 3.42 11.20 -7.36
N VAL A 100 3.44 9.92 -6.99
CA VAL A 100 2.32 9.30 -6.30
C VAL A 100 2.38 9.65 -4.82
N PHE A 101 1.39 10.42 -4.36
CA PHE A 101 1.24 10.78 -2.95
C PHE A 101 0.31 9.82 -2.20
N ARG A 102 -0.79 9.44 -2.87
CA ARG A 102 -1.84 8.57 -2.34
C ARG A 102 -2.02 7.41 -3.27
N TRP A 103 -1.87 6.20 -2.75
CA TRP A 103 -2.28 4.98 -3.43
C TRP A 103 -3.59 4.53 -2.80
N VAL A 104 -4.67 4.68 -3.55
CA VAL A 104 -6.02 4.26 -3.15
C VAL A 104 -6.30 2.91 -3.80
N THR A 105 -6.69 1.93 -3.00
CA THR A 105 -7.08 0.61 -3.49
C THR A 105 -8.50 0.32 -3.03
N ASN A 106 -9.40 0.19 -3.99
CA ASN A 106 -10.77 -0.23 -3.75
C ASN A 106 -10.84 -1.76 -3.75
N ILE A 107 -11.29 -2.34 -2.64
CA ILE A 107 -11.40 -3.81 -2.49
C ILE A 107 -12.75 -4.31 -3.01
N HIS A 108 -13.74 -3.42 -3.17
CA HIS A 108 -15.05 -3.78 -3.70
C HIS A 108 -15.09 -3.98 -5.22
N GLU A 109 -14.14 -3.40 -5.96
CA GLU A 109 -14.07 -3.48 -7.42
C GLU A 109 -13.22 -4.67 -7.93
N HIS A 110 -12.80 -5.57 -7.03
CA HIS A 110 -11.99 -6.75 -7.29
C HIS A 110 -12.60 -7.98 -6.61
#